data_AF-A0A077NS36-F1
#
_entry.id   AF-A0A077NS36-F1
#
_cell.length_a   1.000
_cell.length_b   1.000
_cell.length_c   1.000
_cell.angle_alpha   90.00
_cell.angle_beta   90.00
_cell.angle_gamma   90.00
#
_symmetry.space_group_name_H-M   'P 1'
#
loop_
_entity.id
_entity.type
_entity.pdbx_description
1 polymer ?
#
loop_
_entity_poly.entity_id
_entity_poly.type
_entity_poly.pdbx_seq_one_letter_code
_entity_poly.pdbx_strand_id
1 'polypeptide(L)'
;MFFGILEKRYSLKLERLSFGGLNILFDSSDLLYKKSVHNFLDTKRSLFKIDPHHDSFEEVFNSLYEVYNFIRVEMRVLDVNKKKDDELYCISNDMLKNLNRLLTRHQNNYRRWHKHVSGNDTVLTDDKDENGKPVSLVYHLTPIGIIQYHYYHFNQLMVDFETINKFFCENISVKFDIDITKWEE
;
A
#
# COMPACT_ATOMS: atom_id res chain seq x y z
N MET A 1 18.02 -42.63 -27.11
CA MET A 1 17.30 -42.65 -25.81
C MET A 1 17.15 -41.20 -25.38
N PHE A 2 15.94 -40.67 -25.44
CA PHE A 2 15.64 -39.24 -25.29
C PHE A 2 15.83 -38.78 -23.84
N PHE A 3 16.54 -37.66 -23.68
CA PHE A 3 16.62 -36.89 -22.43
C PHE A 3 15.24 -36.32 -22.08
N GLY A 4 14.72 -36.69 -20.92
CA GLY A 4 13.59 -36.02 -20.29
C GLY A 4 14.07 -34.87 -19.43
N ILE A 5 13.83 -33.63 -19.87
CA ILE A 5 13.84 -32.46 -19.00
C ILE A 5 12.39 -32.00 -18.89
N LEU A 6 11.83 -32.18 -17.69
CA LEU A 6 10.51 -31.66 -17.33
C LEU A 6 10.54 -30.12 -17.38
N GLU A 7 9.87 -29.54 -18.37
CA GLU A 7 9.55 -28.12 -18.39
C GLU A 7 8.50 -27.79 -17.33
N LYS A 8 8.87 -26.93 -16.38
CA LYS A 8 7.92 -26.26 -15.49
C LYS A 8 7.03 -25.34 -16.32
N ARG A 9 5.75 -25.70 -16.44
CA ARG A 9 4.72 -24.87 -17.07
C ARG A 9 4.41 -23.65 -16.21
N TYR A 10 4.91 -22.48 -16.61
CA TYR A 10 4.39 -21.19 -16.16
C TYR A 10 3.13 -20.87 -16.96
N SER A 11 1.95 -20.97 -16.34
CA SER A 11 0.72 -20.45 -16.93
C SER A 11 0.66 -18.93 -16.70
N LEU A 12 1.31 -18.17 -17.58
CA LEU A 12 1.00 -16.74 -17.72
C LEU A 12 -0.38 -16.64 -18.38
N LYS A 13 -1.38 -16.28 -17.59
CA LYS A 13 -2.70 -15.93 -18.11
C LYS A 13 -2.57 -14.55 -18.76
N LEU A 14 -2.04 -14.53 -19.98
CA LEU A 14 -2.07 -13.39 -20.89
C LEU A 14 -3.53 -13.17 -21.27
N GLU A 15 -4.21 -12.24 -20.60
CA GLU A 15 -5.48 -11.73 -21.08
C GLU A 15 -5.23 -11.06 -22.43
N ARG A 16 -5.96 -11.55 -23.43
CA ARG A 16 -5.89 -11.14 -24.83
C ARG A 16 -6.08 -9.63 -24.96
N LEU A 17 -4.99 -8.91 -25.23
CA LEU A 17 -5.03 -7.68 -26.03
C LEU A 17 -4.57 -8.02 -27.44
N SER A 18 -5.50 -8.51 -28.25
CA SER A 18 -5.33 -8.52 -29.70
C SER A 18 -5.83 -7.17 -30.24
N PHE A 19 -4.92 -6.28 -30.61
CA PHE A 19 -5.19 -5.21 -31.57
C PHE A 19 -4.15 -5.33 -32.68
N GLY A 20 -4.60 -5.35 -33.94
CA GLY A 20 -3.82 -5.74 -35.11
C GLY A 20 -2.56 -4.89 -35.30
N GLY A 21 -1.39 -5.54 -35.17
CA GLY A 21 -0.09 -4.89 -35.41
C GLY A 21 0.97 -5.32 -34.41
N LEU A 22 1.37 -6.59 -34.47
CA LEU A 22 2.56 -7.08 -33.77
C LEU A 22 3.80 -6.32 -34.28
N ASN A 23 4.22 -5.29 -33.54
CA ASN A 23 5.62 -4.82 -33.40
C ASN A 23 5.78 -3.60 -32.47
N ILE A 24 4.70 -2.98 -31.96
CA ILE A 24 4.79 -1.76 -31.13
C ILE A 24 4.95 -2.06 -29.62
N LEU A 25 4.54 -3.24 -29.15
CA LEU A 25 4.48 -3.57 -27.71
C LEU A 25 5.84 -3.61 -27.01
N PHE A 26 6.95 -3.82 -27.72
CA PHE A 26 8.28 -3.85 -27.10
C PHE A 26 8.92 -2.47 -26.96
N ASP A 27 8.53 -1.46 -27.75
CA ASP A 27 9.21 -0.16 -27.76
C ASP A 27 8.60 0.90 -26.83
N SER A 28 7.54 0.55 -26.11
CA SER A 28 6.83 1.47 -25.22
C SER A 28 6.50 0.87 -23.85
N SER A 29 7.30 -0.06 -23.35
CA SER A 29 7.14 -0.68 -22.02
C SER A 29 7.14 0.37 -20.90
N ASP A 30 7.99 1.39 -21.00
CA ASP A 30 8.01 2.55 -20.11
C ASP A 30 6.67 3.31 -20.07
N LEU A 31 6.09 3.58 -21.24
CA LEU A 31 4.80 4.29 -21.37
C LEU A 31 3.65 3.45 -20.81
N LEU A 32 3.61 2.16 -21.11
CA LEU A 32 2.59 1.24 -20.59
C LEU A 32 2.67 1.17 -19.07
N TYR A 33 3.88 0.99 -18.54
CA TYR A 33 4.12 0.95 -17.11
C TYR A 33 3.67 2.23 -16.42
N LYS A 34 4.13 3.40 -16.90
CA LYS A 34 3.77 4.70 -16.32
C LYS A 34 2.25 4.91 -16.30
N LYS A 35 1.57 4.60 -17.39
CA LYS A 35 0.10 4.75 -17.48
C LYS A 35 -0.63 3.82 -16.52
N SER A 36 -0.17 2.57 -16.40
CA SER A 36 -0.74 1.60 -15.48
C SER A 36 -0.56 2.03 -14.02
N VAL A 37 0.66 2.43 -13.66
CA VAL A 37 0.98 2.94 -12.32
C VAL A 37 0.20 4.21 -12.00
N HIS A 38 0.16 5.18 -12.91
CA HIS A 38 -0.67 6.38 -12.77
C HIS A 38 -2.11 6.00 -12.45
N ASN A 39 -2.77 5.25 -13.34
CA ASN A 39 -4.19 4.93 -13.19
C ASN A 39 -4.50 4.18 -11.89
N PHE A 40 -3.59 3.31 -11.43
CA PHE A 40 -3.80 2.57 -10.20
C PHE A 40 -3.59 3.48 -8.98
N LEU A 41 -2.43 4.15 -8.87
CA LEU A 41 -2.09 4.97 -7.72
C LEU A 41 -3.00 6.19 -7.58
N ASP A 42 -3.48 6.74 -8.70
CA ASP A 42 -4.41 7.87 -8.74
C ASP A 42 -5.75 7.56 -8.01
N THR A 43 -6.06 6.30 -7.73
CA THR A 43 -7.22 5.88 -6.93
C THR A 43 -6.91 5.63 -5.45
N LYS A 44 -5.65 5.71 -5.03
CA LYS A 44 -5.19 5.26 -3.70
C LYS A 44 -4.86 6.44 -2.79
N ARG A 45 -5.90 7.16 -2.33
CA ARG A 45 -5.78 8.31 -1.41
C ARG A 45 -4.83 8.07 -0.23
N SER A 46 -4.92 6.90 0.41
CA SER A 46 -4.12 6.56 1.60
C SER A 46 -2.60 6.56 1.39
N LEU A 47 -2.12 6.54 0.13
CA LEU A 47 -0.70 6.72 -0.18
C LEU A 47 -0.24 8.17 -0.04
N PHE A 48 -1.15 9.12 -0.17
CA PHE A 48 -0.84 10.55 -0.22
C PHE A 48 -1.33 11.30 1.02
N LYS A 49 -2.45 10.87 1.59
CA LYS A 49 -3.06 11.50 2.77
C LYS A 49 -3.78 10.45 3.60
N ILE A 50 -3.50 10.45 4.90
CA ILE A 50 -4.20 9.63 5.89
C ILE A 50 -4.76 10.57 6.96
N ASP A 51 -6.06 10.47 7.21
CA ASP A 51 -6.75 11.14 8.31
C ASP A 51 -7.02 10.14 9.44
N PRO A 52 -6.28 10.20 10.56
CA PRO A 52 -6.43 9.24 11.65
C PRO A 52 -7.79 9.31 12.37
N HIS A 53 -8.58 10.37 12.16
CA HIS A 53 -9.92 10.47 12.75
C HIS A 53 -10.97 9.66 12.00
N HIS A 54 -10.81 9.54 10.68
CA HIS A 54 -11.81 8.93 9.79
C HIS A 54 -11.32 7.65 9.10
N ASP A 55 -10.03 7.57 8.78
CA ASP A 55 -9.45 6.43 8.07
C ASP A 55 -9.16 5.29 9.04
N SER A 56 -9.76 4.14 8.81
CA SER A 56 -9.41 2.89 9.52
C SER A 56 -7.99 2.48 9.13
N PHE A 57 -7.09 2.34 10.11
CA PHE A 57 -5.72 1.90 9.84
C PHE A 57 -5.67 0.47 9.29
N GLU A 58 -6.65 -0.39 9.60
CA GLU A 58 -6.76 -1.71 8.97
C GLU A 58 -6.93 -1.58 7.45
N GLU A 59 -7.84 -0.71 7.01
CA GLU A 59 -8.07 -0.43 5.59
C GLU A 59 -6.89 0.27 4.94
N VAL A 60 -6.22 1.18 5.65
CA VAL A 60 -4.96 1.80 5.19
C VAL A 60 -3.91 0.71 4.93
N PHE A 61 -3.69 -0.22 5.88
CA PHE A 61 -2.73 -1.31 5.67
C PHE A 61 -3.13 -2.24 4.52
N ASN A 62 -4.43 -2.49 4.31
CA ASN A 62 -4.91 -3.26 3.18
C ASN A 62 -4.58 -2.56 1.86
N SER A 63 -4.91 -1.27 1.75
CA SER A 63 -4.60 -0.43 0.60
C SER A 63 -3.09 -0.39 0.29
N LEU A 64 -2.25 -0.18 1.31
CA LEU A 64 -0.79 -0.17 1.14
C LEU A 64 -0.25 -1.54 0.66
N TYR A 65 -0.82 -2.64 1.16
CA TYR A 65 -0.44 -3.99 0.73
C TYR A 65 -0.90 -4.31 -0.70
N GLU A 66 -2.08 -3.84 -1.11
CA GLU A 66 -2.53 -3.92 -2.50
C GLU A 66 -1.58 -3.18 -3.44
N VAL A 67 -1.15 -1.97 -3.07
CA VAL A 67 -0.18 -1.19 -3.84
C VAL A 67 1.14 -1.93 -3.95
N TYR A 68 1.64 -2.51 -2.86
CA TYR A 68 2.85 -3.33 -2.88
C TYR A 68 2.73 -4.49 -3.89
N ASN A 69 1.62 -5.23 -3.86
CA ASN A 69 1.41 -6.35 -4.77
C ASN A 69 1.27 -5.90 -6.23
N PHE A 70 0.54 -4.82 -6.47
CA PHE A 70 0.38 -4.23 -7.80
C PHE A 70 1.75 -3.86 -8.39
N ILE A 71 2.54 -3.03 -7.69
CA ILE A 71 3.86 -2.58 -8.19
C ILE A 71 4.79 -3.76 -8.46
N ARG A 72 4.80 -4.78 -7.58
CA ARG A 72 5.60 -5.99 -7.74
C ARG A 72 5.23 -6.81 -8.99
N VAL A 73 3.97 -6.80 -9.39
CA VAL A 73 3.51 -7.48 -10.61
C VAL A 73 3.79 -6.61 -11.83
N GLU A 74 3.44 -5.33 -11.75
CA GLU A 74 3.50 -4.41 -12.88
C GLU A 74 4.92 -4.17 -13.37
N MET A 75 5.90 -4.10 -12.45
CA MET A 75 7.31 -3.89 -12.81
C MET A 75 7.91 -4.98 -13.70
N ARG A 76 7.24 -6.13 -13.86
CA ARG A 76 7.69 -7.23 -14.74
C ARG A 76 7.54 -6.92 -16.21
N VAL A 77 6.76 -5.89 -16.57
CA VAL A 77 6.61 -5.43 -17.96
C VAL A 77 7.84 -4.65 -18.45
N LEU A 78 8.68 -4.19 -17.52
CA LEU A 78 9.87 -3.40 -17.80
C LEU A 78 11.01 -4.28 -18.30
N ASP A 79 11.69 -3.84 -19.35
CA ASP A 79 12.92 -4.45 -19.87
C ASP A 79 14.14 -3.73 -19.30
N VAL A 80 14.75 -4.28 -18.24
CA VAL A 80 15.89 -3.67 -17.53
C VAL A 80 17.14 -3.46 -18.39
N ASN A 81 17.21 -4.04 -19.60
CA ASN A 81 18.29 -3.73 -20.54
C ASN A 81 18.14 -2.34 -21.17
N LYS A 82 16.92 -1.76 -21.13
CA LYS A 82 16.64 -0.40 -21.60
C LYS A 82 16.81 0.57 -20.44
N LYS A 83 17.64 1.60 -20.63
CA LYS A 83 17.96 2.59 -19.59
C LYS A 83 16.71 3.22 -18.93
N LYS A 84 15.69 3.57 -19.71
CA LYS A 84 14.45 4.17 -19.19
C LYS A 84 13.66 3.21 -18.28
N ASP A 85 13.61 1.94 -18.67
CA ASP A 85 12.92 0.89 -17.94
C ASP A 85 13.68 0.53 -16.67
N ASP A 86 15.02 0.54 -16.70
CA ASP A 86 15.87 0.37 -15.52
C ASP A 86 15.64 1.49 -14.48
N GLU A 87 15.53 2.75 -14.93
CA GLU A 87 15.19 3.87 -14.06
C GLU A 87 13.80 3.67 -13.39
N LEU A 88 12.80 3.25 -14.17
CA LEU A 88 11.47 2.93 -13.65
C LEU A 88 11.51 1.75 -12.68
N TYR A 89 12.29 0.71 -12.98
CA TYR A 89 12.45 -0.46 -12.14
C TYR A 89 13.11 -0.10 -10.79
N CYS A 90 14.12 0.76 -10.81
CA CYS A 90 14.77 1.28 -9.61
C CYS A 90 13.79 2.06 -8.71
N ILE A 91 13.03 3.01 -9.29
CA ILE A 91 12.01 3.77 -8.56
C ILE A 91 10.96 2.83 -7.95
N SER A 92 10.55 1.83 -8.71
CA SER A 92 9.53 0.86 -8.28
C SER A 92 10.04 -0.01 -7.13
N ASN A 93 11.31 -0.41 -7.16
CA ASN A 93 11.94 -1.08 -6.02
C ASN A 93 12.00 -0.19 -4.79
N ASP A 94 12.25 1.10 -4.94
CA ASP A 94 12.26 2.02 -3.80
C ASP A 94 10.85 2.22 -3.22
N MET A 95 9.80 2.23 -4.05
CA MET A 95 8.41 2.15 -3.58
C MET A 95 8.18 0.87 -2.76
N LEU A 96 8.59 -0.29 -3.28
CA LEU A 96 8.43 -1.58 -2.58
C LEU A 96 9.19 -1.60 -1.24
N LYS A 97 10.41 -1.05 -1.18
CA LYS A 97 11.20 -0.97 0.06
C LYS A 97 10.50 -0.11 1.11
N ASN A 98 10.00 1.07 0.74
CA ASN A 98 9.30 1.96 1.67
C ASN A 98 8.00 1.35 2.18
N LEU A 99 7.18 0.79 1.28
CA LEU A 99 5.97 0.05 1.66
C LEU A 99 6.29 -1.13 2.59
N ASN A 100 7.29 -1.94 2.24
CA ASN A 100 7.65 -3.12 3.02
C ASN A 100 8.17 -2.77 4.43
N ARG A 101 8.92 -1.69 4.58
CA ARG A 101 9.40 -1.21 5.89
C ARG A 101 8.24 -0.92 6.83
N LEU A 102 7.23 -0.20 6.35
CA LEU A 102 6.06 0.15 7.13
C LEU A 102 5.18 -1.07 7.44
N LEU A 103 4.88 -1.87 6.42
CA LEU A 103 4.03 -3.07 6.54
C LEU A 103 4.65 -4.08 7.52
N THR A 104 5.94 -4.37 7.39
CA THR A 104 6.63 -5.33 8.25
C THR A 104 6.67 -4.86 9.71
N ARG A 105 6.85 -3.55 9.94
CA ARG A 105 6.97 -3.00 11.29
C ARG A 105 5.64 -2.98 12.05
N HIS A 106 4.53 -2.64 11.37
CA HIS A 106 3.29 -2.29 12.06
C HIS A 106 2.10 -3.19 11.76
N GLN A 107 1.96 -3.71 10.54
CA GLN A 107 0.72 -4.33 10.06
C GLN A 107 0.23 -5.46 10.97
N ASN A 108 1.12 -6.41 11.30
CA ASN A 108 0.75 -7.58 12.11
C ASN A 108 0.40 -7.20 13.55
N ASN A 109 1.16 -6.28 14.15
CA ASN A 109 0.95 -5.83 15.51
C ASN A 109 -0.39 -5.09 15.65
N TYR A 110 -0.66 -4.17 14.72
CA TYR A 110 -1.94 -3.47 14.68
C TYR A 110 -3.11 -4.43 14.46
N ARG A 111 -3.04 -5.35 13.49
CA ARG A 111 -4.12 -6.33 13.24
C ARG A 111 -4.41 -7.22 14.45
N ARG A 112 -3.38 -7.67 15.17
CA ARG A 112 -3.56 -8.47 16.39
C ARG A 112 -4.26 -7.68 17.49
N TRP A 113 -3.86 -6.43 17.68
CA TRP A 113 -4.50 -5.53 18.63
C TRP A 113 -5.95 -5.23 18.22
N HIS A 114 -6.18 -4.83 16.97
CA HIS A 114 -7.49 -4.49 16.42
C HIS A 114 -8.47 -5.65 16.54
N LYS A 115 -8.03 -6.88 16.22
CA LYS A 115 -8.83 -8.10 16.40
C LYS A 115 -9.16 -8.39 17.86
N HIS A 116 -8.25 -8.11 18.78
CA HIS A 116 -8.48 -8.32 20.21
C HIS A 116 -9.54 -7.36 20.75
N VAL A 117 -9.42 -6.07 20.43
CA VAL A 117 -10.35 -5.05 20.93
C VAL A 117 -11.74 -5.15 20.30
N SER A 118 -11.81 -5.46 19.00
CA SER A 118 -13.08 -5.69 18.30
C SER A 118 -13.79 -6.96 18.78
N GLY A 119 -13.04 -8.05 19.02
CA GLY A 119 -13.61 -9.31 19.51
C GLY A 119 -14.14 -9.25 20.94
N ASN A 120 -13.54 -8.40 21.78
CA ASN A 120 -13.97 -8.17 23.17
C ASN A 120 -14.91 -6.98 23.33
N ASP A 121 -15.20 -6.27 22.22
CA ASP A 121 -16.00 -5.05 22.17
C ASP A 121 -15.57 -3.96 23.17
N THR A 122 -14.30 -3.97 23.57
CA THR A 122 -13.80 -3.16 24.69
C THR A 122 -12.39 -2.64 24.40
N VAL A 123 -12.18 -1.35 24.63
CA VAL A 123 -10.87 -0.68 24.57
C VAL A 123 -10.60 0.01 25.90
N LEU A 124 -9.46 -0.28 26.51
CA LEU A 124 -9.03 0.38 27.74
C LEU A 124 -8.36 1.71 27.40
N THR A 125 -8.77 2.78 28.06
CA THR A 125 -8.10 4.08 27.97
C THR A 125 -7.08 4.21 29.09
N ASP A 126 -6.19 5.20 28.95
CA ASP A 126 -5.25 5.59 30.01
C ASP A 126 -5.94 6.38 31.14
N ASP A 127 -7.16 6.86 30.90
CA ASP A 127 -7.96 7.60 31.88
C ASP A 127 -8.48 6.67 32.98
N LYS A 128 -8.61 7.22 34.18
CA LYS A 128 -9.14 6.50 35.33
C LYS A 128 -10.48 7.06 35.76
N ASP A 129 -11.40 6.18 36.09
CA ASP A 129 -12.66 6.54 36.71
C ASP A 129 -12.46 7.05 38.15
N GLU A 130 -13.53 7.50 38.79
CA GLU A 130 -13.54 7.97 40.20
C GLU A 130 -13.02 6.91 41.19
N ASN A 131 -12.98 5.64 40.78
CA ASN A 131 -12.51 4.50 41.57
C ASN A 131 -11.07 4.07 41.21
N GLY A 132 -10.38 4.81 40.33
CA GLY A 132 -9.01 4.52 39.90
C GLY A 132 -8.88 3.39 38.88
N LYS A 133 -9.98 2.90 38.30
CA LYS A 133 -9.99 1.85 37.27
C LYS A 133 -9.88 2.46 35.87
N PRO A 134 -9.23 1.79 34.90
CA PRO A 134 -9.19 2.26 33.52
C PRO A 134 -10.61 2.43 32.96
N VAL A 135 -10.88 3.56 32.33
CA VAL A 135 -12.14 3.76 31.61
C VAL A 135 -12.14 2.83 30.39
N SER A 136 -13.25 2.12 30.19
CA SER A 136 -13.43 1.22 29.05
C SER A 136 -14.37 1.83 28.03
N LEU A 137 -13.93 1.95 26.79
CA LEU A 137 -14.76 2.35 25.65
C LEU A 137 -15.38 1.12 25.00
N VAL A 138 -16.64 1.24 24.61
CA VAL A 138 -17.36 0.22 23.84
C VAL A 138 -16.95 0.34 22.37
N TYR A 139 -16.31 -0.70 21.82
CA TYR A 139 -15.68 -0.63 20.50
C TYR A 139 -16.69 -0.26 19.39
N HIS A 140 -17.83 -0.94 19.30
CA HIS A 140 -18.79 -0.71 18.21
C HIS A 140 -19.57 0.61 18.30
N LEU A 141 -19.62 1.26 19.47
CA LEU A 141 -20.29 2.55 19.66
C LEU A 141 -19.34 3.74 19.56
N THR A 142 -18.04 3.49 19.51
CA THR A 142 -17.03 4.54 19.52
C THR A 142 -16.49 4.77 18.11
N PRO A 143 -16.37 6.03 17.66
CA PRO A 143 -15.73 6.35 16.38
C PRO A 143 -14.34 5.72 16.25
N ILE A 144 -14.03 5.20 15.07
CA ILE A 144 -12.79 4.46 14.84
C ILE A 144 -11.58 5.30 15.24
N GLY A 145 -11.52 6.59 14.87
CA GLY A 145 -10.41 7.47 15.20
C GLY A 145 -10.06 7.55 16.70
N ILE A 146 -11.07 7.51 17.57
CA ILE A 146 -10.86 7.48 19.02
C ILE A 146 -10.30 6.13 19.45
N ILE A 147 -10.85 5.03 18.91
CA ILE A 147 -10.37 3.68 19.19
C ILE A 147 -8.89 3.50 18.82
N GLN A 148 -8.50 3.86 17.60
CA GLN A 148 -7.12 3.67 17.10
C GLN A 148 -6.11 4.53 17.86
N TYR A 149 -6.52 5.66 18.43
CA TYR A 149 -5.66 6.51 19.26
C TYR A 149 -5.08 5.74 20.47
N HIS A 150 -5.84 4.80 21.02
CA HIS A 150 -5.40 3.96 22.14
C HIS A 150 -4.49 2.79 21.73
N TYR A 151 -4.11 2.69 20.45
CA TYR A 151 -3.09 1.73 20.04
C TYR A 151 -1.73 2.11 20.65
N TYR A 152 -1.09 1.15 21.32
CA TYR A 152 0.15 1.37 22.09
C TYR A 152 1.36 1.90 21.27
N HIS A 153 1.30 1.84 19.93
CA HIS A 153 2.31 2.44 19.04
C HIS A 153 1.72 3.51 18.11
N PHE A 154 0.59 4.11 18.47
CA PHE A 154 -0.11 5.11 17.65
C PHE A 154 0.83 6.21 17.15
N ASN A 155 1.55 6.89 18.05
CA ASN A 155 2.44 8.00 17.67
C ASN A 155 3.53 7.58 16.67
N GLN A 156 4.15 6.41 16.89
CA GLN A 156 5.18 5.91 15.97
C GLN A 156 4.59 5.49 14.61
N LEU A 157 3.37 4.95 14.62
CA LEU A 157 2.66 4.58 13.40
C LEU A 157 2.31 5.83 12.58
N MET A 158 1.84 6.90 13.23
CA MET A 158 1.55 8.18 12.56
C MET A 158 2.79 8.78 11.89
N VAL A 159 3.93 8.81 12.60
CA VAL A 159 5.20 9.28 12.02
C VAL A 159 5.61 8.45 10.79
N ASP A 160 5.42 7.13 10.85
CA ASP A 160 5.75 6.26 9.72
C ASP A 160 4.75 6.42 8.55
N PHE A 161 3.47 6.69 8.84
CA PHE A 161 2.47 7.05 7.83
C PHE A 161 2.79 8.39 7.15
N GLU A 162 3.15 9.42 7.91
CA GLU A 162 3.59 10.69 7.36
C GLU A 162 4.84 10.54 6.50
N THR A 163 5.78 9.69 6.94
CA THR A 163 7.01 9.41 6.17
C THR A 163 6.69 8.77 4.83
N ILE A 164 5.78 7.79 4.79
CA ILE A 164 5.40 7.17 3.51
C ILE A 164 4.60 8.14 2.64
N ASN A 165 3.66 8.90 3.22
CA ASN A 165 2.89 9.90 2.47
C ASN A 165 3.82 10.94 1.85
N LYS A 166 4.79 11.46 2.60
CA LYS A 166 5.81 12.39 2.09
C LYS A 166 6.60 11.79 0.93
N PHE A 167 7.07 10.54 1.07
CA PHE A 167 7.79 9.87 -0.02
C PHE A 167 6.96 9.78 -1.30
N PHE A 168 5.69 9.39 -1.20
CA PHE A 168 4.79 9.28 -2.35
C PHE A 168 4.40 10.66 -2.92
N CYS A 169 4.13 11.65 -2.07
CA CYS A 169 3.78 13.01 -2.49
C CYS A 169 4.94 13.76 -3.15
N GLU A 170 6.18 13.59 -2.68
CA GLU A 170 7.33 14.37 -3.20
C GLU A 170 8.04 13.66 -4.36
N ASN A 171 8.16 12.33 -4.31
CA ASN A 171 8.99 11.59 -5.28
C ASN A 171 8.17 10.83 -6.33
N ILE A 172 7.02 10.28 -5.95
CA ILE A 172 6.25 9.38 -6.83
C ILE A 172 5.21 10.16 -7.64
N SER A 173 4.46 11.06 -7.01
CA SER A 173 3.45 11.87 -7.70
C SER A 173 4.02 12.59 -8.92
N VAL A 174 5.18 13.25 -8.77
CA VAL A 174 5.88 13.99 -9.82
C VAL A 174 6.36 13.08 -10.94
N LYS A 175 6.78 11.84 -10.61
CA LYS A 175 7.31 10.89 -11.60
C LYS A 175 6.22 10.22 -12.44
N PHE A 176 5.05 10.03 -11.86
CA PHE A 176 3.92 9.35 -12.49
C PHE A 176 2.75 10.28 -12.83
N ASP A 177 2.91 11.59 -12.64
CA ASP A 177 1.92 12.63 -12.94
C ASP A 177 0.59 12.44 -12.18
N ILE A 178 0.68 12.12 -10.88
CA ILE A 178 -0.49 11.82 -10.06
C ILE A 178 -1.07 13.12 -9.50
N ASP A 179 -2.38 13.34 -9.70
CA ASP A 179 -3.08 14.47 -9.09
C ASP A 179 -3.34 14.20 -7.61
N ILE A 180 -2.52 14.83 -6.76
CA ILE A 180 -2.66 14.75 -5.31
C ILE A 180 -3.61 15.81 -4.74
N THR A 181 -3.88 16.88 -5.50
CA THR A 181 -4.63 18.05 -4.99
C THR A 181 -6.11 17.75 -4.81
N LYS A 182 -6.66 16.81 -5.59
CA LYS A 182 -8.02 16.29 -5.43
C LYS A 182 -8.32 15.63 -4.07
N TRP A 183 -7.30 15.41 -3.24
CA TRP A 183 -7.45 14.85 -1.89
C TRP A 183 -7.28 15.90 -0.78
N GLU A 184 -7.01 17.15 -1.13
CA GLU A 184 -6.80 18.24 -0.16
C GLU A 184 -8.11 18.82 0.39
N GLU A 185 -9.21 18.69 -0.35
CA GLU A 185 -10.59 18.99 0.07
C GLU A 185 -11.12 18.01 1.15
#